data_AF-A0A2N3CQN2-F1
#
_entry.id   AF-A0A2N3CQN2-F1
#
_cell.length_a   1.000
_cell.length_b   1.000
_cell.length_c   1.000
_cell.angle_alpha   90.00
_cell.angle_beta   90.00
_cell.angle_gamma   90.00
#
_symmetry.space_group_name_H-M   'P 1'
#
loop_
_entity.id
_entity.type
_entity.pdbx_description
1 polymer ?
#
loop_
_entity_poly.entity_id
_entity_poly.type
_entity_poly.pdbx_seq_one_letter_code
_entity_poly.pdbx_strand_id
1 'polypeptide(L)'
;MDNLTHSLVGAVLGQAGLKRTTGLAMPALIIGANLPDVDAACFFWLEGTEHLAFRRGITHGPPALVLLPLILAGLLWGFDRWQTKRGTRPEGRLPVRIGWLYGLAFIGCLAHPALDWLNVYGIRLLEPFSSQWFYGDTLFIIDVWLWAVLIGSIWWSRRREKAGGEWMRPARVGIVVGLAYIGMNGVISASVERSLLYESERTDVIAIAAPVPFAFWQREKLVGNPTYGQWYVATPGRDPWLDGYNVAGCDLEKA
;
A
#
# COMPACT_ATOMS: atom_id res chain seq x y z
N MET A 1 -1.54 -3.49 -1.12
CA MET A 1 -2.32 -3.00 -2.26
C MET A 1 -1.81 -3.75 -3.46
N ASP A 2 -2.32 -3.48 -4.65
CA ASP A 2 -1.69 -4.00 -5.86
C ASP A 2 -0.43 -3.19 -6.24
N ASN A 3 0.53 -3.84 -6.90
CA ASN A 3 1.81 -3.26 -7.33
C ASN A 3 1.64 -2.06 -8.28
N LEU A 4 0.53 -1.99 -9.03
CA LEU A 4 0.25 -0.85 -9.88
C LEU A 4 -0.08 0.38 -9.03
N THR A 5 -0.90 0.27 -7.98
CA THR A 5 -1.15 1.36 -7.02
C THR A 5 0.16 1.90 -6.44
N HIS A 6 1.04 1.02 -5.95
CA HIS A 6 2.33 1.44 -5.39
C HIS A 6 3.23 2.18 -6.40
N SER A 7 3.30 1.64 -7.62
CA SER A 7 4.03 2.26 -8.73
C SER A 7 3.47 3.63 -9.10
N LEU A 8 2.15 3.78 -9.12
CA LEU A 8 1.45 5.03 -9.39
C LEU A 8 1.73 6.07 -8.29
N VAL A 9 1.73 5.67 -7.03
CA VAL A 9 2.07 6.57 -5.90
C VAL A 9 3.52 7.04 -6.02
N GLY A 10 4.48 6.14 -6.26
CA GLY A 10 5.87 6.52 -6.52
C GLY A 10 6.00 7.48 -7.70
N ALA A 11 5.25 7.27 -8.79
CA ALA A 11 5.23 8.13 -9.95
C ALA A 11 4.63 9.52 -9.67
N VAL A 12 3.52 9.60 -8.91
CA VAL A 12 2.89 10.86 -8.50
C VAL A 12 3.82 11.66 -7.60
N LEU A 13 4.47 11.02 -6.61
CA LEU A 13 5.46 11.67 -5.75
C LEU A 13 6.63 12.25 -6.56
N GLY A 14 7.09 11.51 -7.57
CA GLY A 14 8.10 11.99 -8.50
C GLY A 14 7.64 13.22 -9.29
N GLN A 15 6.43 13.17 -9.84
CA GLN A 15 5.80 14.28 -10.58
C GLN A 15 5.52 15.51 -9.70
N ALA A 16 5.24 15.32 -8.40
CA ALA A 16 5.00 16.39 -7.43
C ALA A 16 6.26 17.22 -7.10
N GLY A 17 7.44 16.78 -7.54
CA GLY A 17 8.69 17.53 -7.46
C GLY A 17 9.93 16.70 -7.16
N LEU A 18 9.74 15.53 -6.55
CA LEU A 18 10.85 14.71 -6.06
C LEU A 18 11.77 14.21 -7.19
N LYS A 19 11.27 14.11 -8.42
CA LYS A 19 12.10 13.71 -9.57
C LYS A 19 13.22 14.70 -9.92
N ARG A 20 13.21 15.92 -9.36
CA ARG A 20 14.22 16.95 -9.63
C ARG A 20 15.41 16.95 -8.66
N THR A 21 15.39 16.13 -7.61
CA THR A 21 16.42 16.18 -6.55
C THR A 21 17.73 15.47 -6.94
N THR A 22 17.64 14.42 -7.76
CA THR A 22 18.79 13.63 -8.23
C THR A 22 18.48 12.95 -9.56
N GLY A 23 19.50 12.60 -10.33
CA GLY A 23 19.35 11.65 -11.43
C GLY A 23 18.81 10.31 -10.90
N LEU A 24 18.00 9.62 -11.71
CA LEU A 24 17.34 8.35 -11.37
C LEU A 24 16.33 8.41 -10.20
N ALA A 25 15.86 9.61 -9.83
CA ALA A 25 14.85 9.81 -8.80
C ALA A 25 13.50 9.09 -9.07
N MET A 26 13.01 9.11 -10.32
CA MET A 26 11.77 8.41 -10.69
C MET A 26 11.88 6.88 -10.49
N PRO A 27 12.92 6.19 -11.01
CA PRO A 27 13.18 4.79 -10.67
C PRO A 27 13.29 4.53 -9.16
N ALA A 28 14.00 5.39 -8.41
CA ALA A 28 14.13 5.21 -6.96
C ALA A 28 12.76 5.19 -6.26
N LEU A 29 11.84 6.09 -6.63
CA LEU A 29 10.49 6.14 -6.07
C LEU A 29 9.61 4.98 -6.52
N ILE A 30 9.59 4.66 -7.81
CA ILE A 30 8.70 3.61 -8.36
C ILE A 30 9.16 2.22 -7.94
N ILE A 31 10.45 1.91 -8.11
CA ILE A 31 11.00 0.61 -7.71
C ILE A 31 11.00 0.51 -6.18
N GLY A 32 11.36 1.60 -5.49
CA GLY A 32 11.32 1.69 -4.03
C GLY A 32 9.94 1.34 -3.47
N ALA A 33 8.87 1.85 -4.09
CA ALA A 33 7.49 1.56 -3.69
C ALA A 33 7.05 0.12 -3.90
N ASN A 34 7.82 -0.71 -4.62
CA ASN A 34 7.53 -2.13 -4.80
C ASN A 34 8.56 -3.03 -4.10
N LEU A 35 9.57 -2.46 -3.42
CA LEU A 35 10.62 -3.26 -2.76
C LEU A 35 10.07 -4.27 -1.75
N PRO A 36 9.08 -3.92 -0.90
CA PRO A 36 8.56 -4.89 0.06
C PRO A 36 7.92 -6.14 -0.56
N ASP A 37 7.52 -6.08 -1.84
CA ASP A 37 6.92 -7.20 -2.59
C ASP A 37 7.93 -7.99 -3.45
N VAL A 38 9.20 -7.57 -3.52
CA VAL A 38 10.22 -8.26 -4.35
C VAL A 38 10.52 -9.68 -3.83
N ASP A 39 10.26 -9.93 -2.55
CA ASP A 39 10.27 -11.26 -1.93
C ASP A 39 9.26 -12.25 -2.52
N ALA A 40 8.17 -11.79 -3.14
CA ALA A 40 7.24 -12.65 -3.87
C ALA A 40 7.93 -13.46 -4.98
N ALA A 41 9.03 -12.95 -5.54
CA ALA A 41 9.83 -13.65 -6.56
C ALA A 41 10.88 -14.61 -5.96
N CYS A 42 11.26 -14.46 -4.68
CA CYS A 42 12.20 -15.38 -4.02
C CYS A 42 11.50 -16.63 -3.46
N PHE A 43 10.19 -16.57 -3.22
CA PHE A 43 9.43 -17.66 -2.60
C PHE A 43 8.44 -18.36 -3.54
N PHE A 44 8.78 -18.52 -4.82
CA PHE A 44 8.04 -19.39 -5.77
C PHE A 44 7.93 -20.87 -5.33
N TRP A 45 8.43 -21.25 -4.15
CA TRP A 45 8.48 -22.62 -3.62
C TRP A 45 7.61 -22.89 -2.40
N LEU A 46 6.95 -21.88 -1.83
CA LEU A 46 5.93 -22.08 -0.80
C LEU A 46 4.56 -22.23 -1.51
N GLU A 47 3.55 -22.86 -0.91
CA GLU A 47 2.19 -22.99 -1.46
C GLU A 47 1.18 -22.51 -0.39
N GLY A 48 0.00 -22.00 -0.79
CA GLY A 48 -1.12 -21.71 0.13
C GLY A 48 -1.21 -20.29 0.73
N THR A 49 -1.77 -20.16 1.94
CA THR A 49 -1.99 -18.90 2.70
C THR A 49 -0.76 -18.44 3.47
N GLU A 50 0.21 -19.33 3.72
CA GLU A 50 1.50 -19.01 4.35
C GLU A 50 2.27 -17.92 3.59
N HIS A 51 2.10 -17.93 2.27
CA HIS A 51 2.45 -16.87 1.36
C HIS A 51 1.98 -15.47 1.78
N LEU A 52 0.71 -15.28 2.17
CA LEU A 52 0.21 -13.96 2.59
C LEU A 52 0.80 -13.55 3.95
N ALA A 53 0.93 -14.51 4.87
CA ALA A 53 1.45 -14.28 6.22
C ALA A 53 2.96 -13.99 6.24
N PHE A 54 3.73 -14.56 5.31
CA PHE A 54 5.16 -14.32 5.17
C PHE A 54 5.46 -13.07 4.32
N ARG A 55 4.72 -12.85 3.22
CA ARG A 55 4.87 -11.69 2.32
C ARG A 55 4.68 -10.34 3.00
N ARG A 56 3.86 -10.30 4.05
CA ARG A 56 3.55 -9.06 4.79
C ARG A 56 4.18 -9.01 6.18
N GLY A 57 5.16 -9.88 6.41
CA GLY A 57 5.93 -9.98 7.64
C GLY A 57 7.30 -9.33 7.50
N ILE A 58 8.34 -10.14 7.28
CA ILE A 58 9.74 -9.74 7.45
C ILE A 58 10.14 -8.58 6.53
N THR A 59 9.66 -8.55 5.28
CA THR A 59 9.96 -7.50 4.29
C THR A 59 9.23 -6.18 4.54
N HIS A 60 8.15 -6.25 5.30
CA HIS A 60 7.39 -5.11 5.79
C HIS A 60 7.87 -4.64 7.17
N GLY A 61 8.76 -5.41 7.80
CA GLY A 61 9.36 -5.12 9.09
C GLY A 61 10.44 -4.02 9.05
N PRO A 62 10.74 -3.36 10.19
CA PRO A 62 11.64 -2.21 10.22
C PRO A 62 13.04 -2.46 9.62
N PRO A 63 13.70 -3.63 9.83
CA PRO A 63 15.00 -3.90 9.21
C PRO A 63 14.95 -3.89 7.68
N ALA A 64 13.94 -4.53 7.09
CA ALA A 64 13.80 -4.60 5.63
C ALA A 64 13.48 -3.22 5.02
N LEU A 65 12.63 -2.44 5.69
CA LEU A 65 12.29 -1.07 5.27
C LEU A 65 13.50 -0.12 5.23
N VAL A 66 14.56 -0.41 5.98
CA VAL A 66 15.82 0.35 5.96
C VAL A 66 16.82 -0.21 4.96
N LEU A 67 16.97 -1.54 4.91
CA LEU A 67 17.99 -2.22 4.12
C LEU A 67 17.65 -2.28 2.62
N LEU A 68 16.41 -2.60 2.26
CA LEU A 68 16.02 -2.72 0.85
C LEU A 68 16.21 -1.40 0.08
N PRO A 69 15.83 -0.23 0.62
CA PRO A 69 16.10 1.05 -0.04
C PRO A 69 17.59 1.36 -0.18
N LEU A 70 18.41 0.93 0.80
CA LEU A 70 19.86 1.11 0.74
C LEU A 70 20.47 0.28 -0.39
N ILE A 71 20.04 -0.97 -0.54
CA ILE A 71 20.45 -1.85 -1.65
C ILE A 71 20.03 -1.21 -2.98
N LEU A 72 18.77 -0.79 -3.12
CA LEU A 72 18.29 -0.14 -4.34
C LEU A 72 19.09 1.12 -4.69
N ALA A 73 19.38 1.97 -3.70
CA ALA A 73 20.19 3.16 -3.90
C ALA A 73 21.61 2.83 -4.39
N GLY A 74 22.23 1.79 -3.82
CA GLY A 74 23.52 1.27 -4.27
C GLY A 74 23.49 0.75 -5.70
N LEU A 75 22.44 0.00 -6.07
CA LEU A 75 22.25 -0.52 -7.42
C LEU A 75 22.05 0.60 -8.45
N LEU A 76 21.20 1.59 -8.16
CA LEU A 76 20.98 2.74 -9.04
C LEU A 76 22.22 3.60 -9.19
N TRP A 77 22.98 3.80 -8.11
CA TRP A 77 24.25 4.50 -8.15
C TRP A 77 25.29 3.74 -8.98
N GLY A 78 25.42 2.42 -8.76
CA GLY A 78 26.30 1.55 -9.54
C GLY A 78 25.93 1.55 -11.04
N PHE A 79 24.64 1.53 -11.35
CA PHE A 79 24.14 1.65 -12.72
C PHE A 79 24.55 2.97 -13.38
N ASP A 80 24.44 4.12 -12.68
CA ASP A 80 24.89 5.40 -13.21
C ASP A 80 26.41 5.43 -13.47
N ARG A 81 27.22 4.85 -12.56
CA ARG A 81 28.67 4.72 -12.76
C ARG A 81 29.03 3.81 -13.93
N TRP A 82 28.32 2.69 -14.08
CA TRP A 82 28.48 1.79 -15.21
C TRP A 82 28.15 2.47 -16.54
N GLN A 83 27.05 3.24 -16.61
CA GLN A 83 26.70 4.01 -17.82
C GLN A 83 27.72 5.10 -18.13
N THR A 84 28.26 5.75 -17.10
CA THR A 84 29.33 6.76 -17.25
C THR A 84 30.57 6.13 -17.85
N LYS A 85 31.01 4.97 -17.33
CA LYS A 85 32.17 4.23 -17.84
C LYS A 85 31.99 3.78 -19.29
N ARG A 86 30.75 3.46 -19.70
CA ARG A 86 30.42 3.06 -21.08
C ARG A 86 30.13 4.23 -22.02
N GLY A 87 30.12 5.47 -21.54
CA GLY A 87 29.71 6.63 -22.34
C GLY A 87 28.22 6.61 -22.76
N THR A 88 27.38 5.79 -22.11
CA THR A 88 25.95 5.65 -22.43
C THR A 88 25.05 6.45 -21.48
N ARG A 89 25.65 7.28 -20.60
CA ARG A 89 24.91 8.15 -19.69
C ARG A 89 24.21 9.26 -20.50
N PRO A 90 22.88 9.42 -20.40
CA PRO A 90 22.16 10.50 -21.07
C PRO A 90 22.68 11.87 -20.63
N GLU A 91 22.94 12.76 -21.58
CA GLU A 91 23.50 14.10 -21.33
C GLU A 91 22.60 14.93 -20.40
N GLY A 92 21.28 14.87 -20.62
CA GLY A 92 20.29 15.60 -19.82
C GLY A 92 20.04 15.04 -18.40
N ARG A 93 20.71 13.97 -17.98
CA ARG A 93 20.51 13.41 -16.64
C ARG A 93 21.18 14.30 -15.58
N LEU A 94 20.42 14.62 -14.54
CA LEU A 94 20.94 15.28 -13.33
C LEU A 94 22.09 14.49 -12.68
N PRO A 95 22.98 15.14 -11.91
CA PRO A 95 23.96 14.43 -11.08
C PRO A 95 23.28 13.43 -10.15
N VAL A 96 23.82 12.21 -10.07
CA VAL A 96 23.31 11.16 -9.20
C VAL A 96 23.94 11.29 -7.82
N ARG A 97 23.11 11.59 -6.82
CA ARG A 97 23.51 11.77 -5.41
C ARG A 97 22.97 10.61 -4.60
N ILE A 98 23.86 9.77 -4.05
CA ILE A 98 23.48 8.54 -3.35
C ILE A 98 22.56 8.79 -2.15
N GLY A 99 22.79 9.86 -1.38
CA GLY A 99 21.92 10.21 -0.24
C GLY A 99 20.49 10.53 -0.67
N TRP A 100 20.31 11.21 -1.81
CA TRP A 100 18.98 11.45 -2.38
C TRP A 100 18.37 10.17 -2.95
N LEU A 101 19.16 9.30 -3.60
CA LEU A 101 18.65 8.00 -4.05
C LEU A 101 18.12 7.17 -2.89
N TYR A 102 18.87 7.09 -1.79
CA TYR A 102 18.44 6.40 -0.58
C TYR A 102 17.18 7.03 -0.01
N GLY A 103 17.16 8.35 0.20
CA GLY A 103 15.98 9.03 0.74
C GLY A 103 14.73 8.84 -0.11
N LEU A 104 14.85 8.86 -1.44
CA LEU A 104 13.71 8.64 -2.34
C LEU A 104 13.27 7.18 -2.39
N ALA A 105 14.22 6.24 -2.42
CA ALA A 105 13.92 4.81 -2.33
C ALA A 105 13.24 4.48 -1.00
N PHE A 106 13.68 5.12 0.08
CA PHE A 106 13.12 4.95 1.42
C PHE A 106 11.70 5.53 1.50
N ILE A 107 11.45 6.73 0.96
CA ILE A 107 10.09 7.29 0.86
C ILE A 107 9.17 6.37 0.06
N GLY A 108 9.63 5.87 -1.09
CA GLY A 108 8.87 4.90 -1.90
C GLY A 108 8.55 3.65 -1.08
N CYS A 109 9.58 3.06 -0.47
CA CYS A 109 9.46 1.85 0.33
C CYS A 109 8.55 2.01 1.55
N LEU A 110 8.55 3.16 2.23
CA LEU A 110 7.63 3.45 3.33
C LEU A 110 6.18 3.67 2.87
N ALA A 111 5.97 4.20 1.67
CA ALA A 111 4.62 4.39 1.14
C ALA A 111 3.89 3.06 0.92
N HIS A 112 4.64 1.97 0.70
CA HIS A 112 4.09 0.63 0.49
C HIS A 112 3.37 0.06 1.73
N PRO A 113 4.04 -0.23 2.87
CA PRO A 113 3.38 -0.74 4.06
C PRO A 113 2.34 0.25 4.60
N ALA A 114 2.53 1.56 4.40
CA ALA A 114 1.53 2.55 4.80
C ALA A 114 0.19 2.36 4.05
N LEU A 115 0.21 2.03 2.76
CA LEU A 115 -1.00 1.73 1.99
C LEU A 115 -1.53 0.32 2.26
N ASP A 116 -0.65 -0.63 2.57
CA ASP A 116 -1.04 -2.00 2.90
C ASP A 116 -1.70 -2.10 4.26
N TRP A 117 -1.27 -1.28 5.22
CA TRP A 117 -1.94 -1.14 6.51
C TRP A 117 -3.39 -0.66 6.37
N LEU A 118 -3.70 0.17 5.36
CA LEU A 118 -5.06 0.69 5.14
C LEU A 118 -6.03 -0.33 4.53
N ASN A 119 -5.57 -1.52 4.14
CA ASN A 119 -6.45 -2.57 3.63
C ASN A 119 -6.95 -3.51 4.75
N VAL A 120 -7.96 -4.32 4.42
CA VAL A 120 -8.58 -5.31 5.33
C VAL A 120 -7.64 -6.46 5.69
N TYR A 121 -6.71 -6.80 4.81
CA TYR A 121 -5.77 -7.90 5.02
C TYR A 121 -4.62 -7.52 5.98
N GLY A 122 -4.34 -6.23 6.12
CA GLY A 122 -3.32 -5.69 7.01
C GLY A 122 -1.89 -6.13 6.69
N ILE A 123 -0.97 -5.80 7.61
CA ILE A 123 0.46 -6.15 7.59
C ILE A 123 0.96 -6.46 9.00
N ARG A 124 2.09 -7.17 9.12
CA ARG A 124 2.82 -7.35 10.39
C ARG A 124 3.98 -6.36 10.47
N LEU A 125 3.64 -5.10 10.74
CA LEU A 125 4.58 -3.97 10.68
C LEU A 125 5.79 -4.10 11.62
N LEU A 126 5.67 -4.87 12.70
CA LEU A 126 6.68 -4.97 13.76
C LEU A 126 7.57 -6.21 13.66
N GLU A 127 7.50 -6.98 12.57
CA GLU A 127 8.40 -8.11 12.36
C GLU A 127 9.88 -7.67 12.34
N PRO A 128 10.82 -8.44 12.95
CA PRO A 128 10.64 -9.70 13.66
C PRO A 128 10.40 -9.56 15.18
N PHE A 129 10.11 -8.34 15.64
CA PHE A 129 9.93 -8.06 17.07
C PHE A 129 8.54 -8.47 17.58
N SER A 130 7.52 -8.42 16.72
CA SER A 130 6.15 -8.84 17.02
C SER A 130 5.41 -9.28 15.77
N SER A 131 4.69 -10.40 15.88
CA SER A 131 3.84 -10.96 14.83
C SER A 131 2.44 -10.35 14.78
N GLN A 132 2.20 -9.22 15.47
CA GLN A 132 0.90 -8.56 15.50
C GLN A 132 0.49 -8.03 14.12
N TRP A 133 -0.76 -8.28 13.75
CA TRP A 133 -1.39 -7.74 12.54
C TRP A 133 -1.95 -6.33 12.77
N PHE A 134 -1.74 -5.46 11.80
CA PHE A 134 -2.28 -4.11 11.74
C PHE A 134 -3.07 -3.97 10.44
N TYR A 135 -4.34 -3.56 10.55
CA TYR A 135 -5.25 -3.32 9.42
C TYR A 135 -6.08 -2.06 9.69
N GLY A 136 -6.71 -1.51 8.66
CA GLY A 136 -7.46 -0.25 8.74
C GLY A 136 -8.75 -0.22 7.94
N ASP A 137 -9.14 -1.33 7.28
CA ASP A 137 -10.44 -1.54 6.62
C ASP A 137 -10.87 -0.42 5.66
N THR A 138 -9.92 0.38 5.17
CA THR A 138 -10.21 1.65 4.50
C THR A 138 -10.27 1.47 2.99
N LEU A 139 -9.34 0.70 2.42
CA LEU A 139 -9.16 0.61 0.99
C LEU A 139 -9.22 -0.84 0.49
N PHE A 140 -9.80 -1.02 -0.69
CA PHE A 140 -9.79 -2.30 -1.39
C PHE A 140 -8.45 -2.52 -2.10
N ILE A 141 -8.00 -3.77 -2.27
CA ILE A 141 -6.68 -4.09 -2.86
C ILE A 141 -6.51 -3.43 -4.23
N ILE A 142 -7.56 -3.47 -5.06
CA ILE A 142 -7.59 -2.91 -6.41
C ILE A 142 -8.62 -1.76 -6.43
N ASP A 143 -8.20 -0.58 -5.98
CA ASP A 143 -9.08 0.58 -5.90
C ASP A 143 -9.11 1.36 -7.23
N VAL A 144 -10.15 1.11 -8.04
CA VAL A 144 -10.31 1.72 -9.37
C VAL A 144 -10.45 3.25 -9.32
N TRP A 145 -10.96 3.81 -8.23
CA TRP A 145 -11.14 5.25 -8.07
C TRP A 145 -9.83 5.93 -7.71
N LEU A 146 -9.06 5.34 -6.80
CA LEU A 146 -7.71 5.78 -6.50
C LEU A 146 -6.82 5.70 -7.75
N TRP A 147 -6.94 4.64 -8.55
CA TRP A 147 -6.27 4.55 -9.85
C TRP A 147 -6.65 5.70 -10.78
N ALA A 148 -7.94 5.99 -10.93
CA ALA A 148 -8.40 7.09 -11.79
C ALA A 148 -7.80 8.44 -11.37
N VAL A 149 -7.76 8.72 -10.06
CA VAL A 149 -7.14 9.93 -9.51
C VAL A 149 -5.63 9.96 -9.79
N LEU A 150 -4.91 8.89 -9.48
CA LEU A 150 -3.45 8.83 -9.65
C LEU A 150 -3.05 8.90 -11.13
N ILE A 151 -3.65 8.06 -11.98
CA ILE A 151 -3.40 8.05 -13.43
C ILE A 151 -3.77 9.39 -14.05
N GLY A 152 -4.95 9.94 -13.72
CA GLY A 152 -5.40 11.24 -14.22
C GLY A 152 -4.45 12.37 -13.84
N SER A 153 -3.98 12.39 -12.58
CA SER A 153 -3.03 13.39 -12.10
C SER A 153 -1.64 13.28 -12.76
N ILE A 154 -1.12 12.06 -12.96
CA ILE A 154 0.14 11.82 -13.69
C ILE A 154 -0.01 12.26 -15.14
N TRP A 155 -1.09 11.84 -15.81
CA TRP A 155 -1.33 12.17 -17.20
C TRP A 155 -1.42 13.69 -17.42
N TRP A 156 -2.18 14.39 -16.58
CA TRP A 156 -2.28 15.84 -16.63
C TRP A 156 -0.93 16.51 -16.33
N SER A 157 -0.23 16.07 -15.27
CA SER A 157 1.12 16.54 -14.94
C SER A 157 2.06 16.42 -16.14
N ARG A 158 2.11 15.24 -16.78
CA ARG A 158 2.97 14.99 -17.96
C ARG A 158 2.60 15.85 -19.16
N ARG A 159 1.31 16.11 -19.40
CA ARG A 159 0.88 17.03 -20.47
C ARG A 159 1.36 18.45 -20.21
N ARG A 160 1.20 18.94 -18.97
CA ARG A 160 1.68 20.28 -18.57
C ARG A 160 3.21 20.38 -18.65
N GLU A 161 3.92 19.33 -18.25
CA GLU A 161 5.39 19.25 -18.33
C GLU A 161 5.87 19.37 -19.78
N LYS A 162 5.26 18.61 -20.71
CA LYS A 162 5.59 18.69 -22.14
C LYS A 162 5.28 20.06 -22.75
N ALA A 163 4.25 20.74 -22.25
CA ALA A 163 3.87 22.08 -22.68
C ALA A 163 4.68 23.21 -21.99
N GLY A 164 5.68 22.88 -21.16
CA GLY A 164 6.47 23.86 -20.40
C GLY A 164 5.70 24.59 -19.29
N GLY A 165 4.51 24.12 -18.92
CA GLY A 165 3.69 24.70 -17.86
C GLY A 165 3.96 24.11 -16.47
N GLU A 166 3.28 24.62 -15.44
CA GLU A 166 3.42 24.15 -14.05
C GLU A 166 2.88 22.71 -13.87
N TRP A 167 3.73 21.69 -14.07
CA TRP A 167 3.34 20.26 -13.98
C TRP A 167 3.18 19.74 -12.54
N MET A 168 3.90 20.33 -11.59
CA MET A 168 3.86 19.89 -10.19
C MET A 168 2.48 20.10 -9.55
N ARG A 169 1.72 21.10 -10.03
CA ARG A 169 0.38 21.42 -9.50
C ARG A 169 -0.61 20.25 -9.69
N PRO A 170 -0.86 19.73 -10.91
CA PRO A 170 -1.71 18.54 -11.09
C PRO A 170 -1.32 17.35 -10.21
N ALA A 171 -0.02 17.05 -10.09
CA ALA A 171 0.45 15.94 -9.25
C ALA A 171 0.14 16.18 -7.76
N ARG A 172 0.40 17.38 -7.24
CA ARG A 172 0.07 17.75 -5.84
C ARG A 172 -1.43 17.74 -5.58
N VAL A 173 -2.24 18.22 -6.52
CA VAL A 173 -3.71 18.13 -6.44
C VAL A 173 -4.13 16.66 -6.41
N GLY A 174 -3.54 15.80 -7.24
CA GLY A 174 -3.78 14.35 -7.21
C GLY A 174 -3.47 13.72 -5.86
N ILE A 175 -2.36 14.10 -5.22
CA ILE A 175 -2.03 13.65 -3.85
C ILE A 175 -3.10 14.09 -2.86
N VAL A 176 -3.48 15.37 -2.87
CA VAL A 176 -4.47 15.91 -1.92
C VAL A 176 -5.83 15.24 -2.12
N VAL A 177 -6.29 15.06 -3.36
CA VAL A 177 -7.54 14.38 -3.67
C VAL A 177 -7.47 12.90 -3.26
N GLY A 178 -6.36 12.21 -3.53
CA GLY A 178 -6.14 10.84 -3.10
C GLY A 178 -6.18 10.69 -1.59
N LEU A 179 -5.49 11.56 -0.84
CA LEU A 179 -5.53 11.57 0.63
C LEU A 179 -6.93 11.88 1.17
N ALA A 180 -7.66 12.81 0.55
CA ALA A 180 -9.04 13.09 0.93
C ALA A 180 -9.96 11.90 0.68
N TYR A 181 -9.79 11.20 -0.45
CA TYR A 181 -10.52 9.97 -0.76
C TYR A 181 -10.24 8.84 0.24
N ILE A 182 -8.97 8.65 0.61
CA ILE A 182 -8.56 7.68 1.63
C ILE A 182 -9.17 8.04 2.99
N GLY A 183 -9.05 9.31 3.41
CA GLY A 183 -9.60 9.78 4.68
C GLY A 183 -11.12 9.62 4.76
N MET A 184 -11.84 9.97 3.68
CA MET A 184 -13.29 9.76 3.58
C MET A 184 -13.65 8.27 3.73
N ASN A 185 -12.94 7.38 3.05
CA ASN A 185 -13.17 5.95 3.19
C ASN A 185 -12.91 5.45 4.61
N GLY A 186 -11.91 5.99 5.30
CA GLY A 186 -11.60 5.62 6.68
C GLY A 186 -12.71 6.05 7.64
N VAL A 187 -13.29 7.23 7.41
CA VAL A 187 -14.47 7.69 8.17
C VAL A 187 -15.68 6.78 7.92
N ILE A 188 -15.91 6.35 6.68
CA ILE A 188 -16.99 5.40 6.35
C ILE A 188 -16.78 4.09 7.11
N SER A 189 -15.60 3.48 7.02
CA SER A 189 -15.30 2.21 7.70
C SER A 189 -15.46 2.33 9.22
N ALA A 190 -14.86 3.35 9.84
CA ALA A 190 -14.97 3.59 11.27
C ALA A 190 -16.42 3.82 11.73
N SER A 191 -17.25 4.47 10.90
CA SER A 191 -18.67 4.66 11.20
C SER A 191 -19.44 3.34 11.18
N VAL A 192 -19.14 2.46 10.23
CA VAL A 192 -19.77 1.14 10.08
C VAL A 192 -19.32 0.20 11.20
N GLU A 193 -18.02 0.12 11.48
CA GLU A 193 -17.48 -0.66 12.61
C GLU A 193 -18.11 -0.25 13.93
N ARG A 194 -18.22 1.05 14.20
CA ARG A 194 -18.86 1.55 15.43
C ARG A 194 -20.33 1.15 15.52
N SER A 195 -21.07 1.18 14.39
CA SER A 195 -22.47 0.74 14.38
C SER A 195 -22.59 -0.76 14.67
N LEU A 196 -21.72 -1.59 14.10
CA LEU A 196 -21.71 -3.04 14.32
C LEU A 196 -21.37 -3.42 15.76
N LEU A 197 -20.39 -2.74 16.36
CA LEU A 197 -20.01 -2.97 17.76
C LEU A 197 -21.10 -2.50 18.74
N TYR A 198 -21.87 -1.47 18.37
CA TYR A 198 -23.00 -1.03 19.18
C TYR A 198 -24.18 -2.02 19.09
N GLU A 199 -24.49 -2.50 17.88
CA GLU A 199 -25.56 -3.47 17.63
C GLU A 199 -25.27 -4.86 18.21
N SER A 200 -24.00 -5.25 18.35
CA SER A 200 -23.64 -6.58 18.87
C SER A 200 -23.91 -6.74 20.37
N GLU A 201 -24.05 -5.63 21.11
CA GLU A 201 -24.15 -5.58 22.59
C GLU A 201 -23.07 -6.41 23.32
N ARG A 202 -21.96 -6.73 22.65
CA ARG A 202 -20.90 -7.62 23.11
C ARG A 202 -19.56 -6.88 23.13
N THR A 203 -18.79 -7.09 24.19
CA THR A 203 -17.47 -6.46 24.36
C THR A 203 -16.31 -7.31 23.85
N ASP A 204 -16.57 -8.57 23.54
CA ASP A 204 -15.60 -9.58 23.12
C ASP A 204 -15.55 -9.79 21.60
N VAL A 205 -16.17 -8.88 20.84
CA VAL A 205 -16.30 -9.01 19.39
C VAL A 205 -15.53 -7.92 18.66
N ILE A 206 -14.99 -8.28 17.50
CA ILE A 206 -14.34 -7.37 16.55
C ILE A 206 -15.27 -7.20 15.36
N ALA A 207 -15.38 -5.96 14.87
CA ALA A 207 -16.06 -5.65 13.62
C ALA A 207 -15.03 -5.36 12.53
N ILE A 208 -15.30 -5.84 11.32
CA ILE A 208 -14.52 -5.53 10.12
C ILE A 208 -15.49 -4.92 9.09
N ALA A 209 -15.11 -3.78 8.53
CA ALA A 209 -15.87 -3.09 7.49
C ALA A 209 -15.10 -3.16 6.17
N ALA A 210 -15.26 -4.25 5.42
CA ALA A 210 -14.50 -4.47 4.21
C ALA A 210 -15.04 -3.66 3.02
N PRO A 211 -14.24 -2.78 2.39
CA PRO A 211 -14.65 -2.03 1.20
C PRO A 211 -14.79 -2.97 0.00
N VAL A 212 -15.76 -2.68 -0.86
CA VAL A 212 -16.02 -3.44 -2.10
C VAL A 212 -15.37 -2.76 -3.32
N PRO A 213 -15.02 -3.52 -4.39
CA PRO A 213 -14.16 -3.01 -5.47
C PRO A 213 -14.67 -1.75 -6.20
N PHE A 214 -15.97 -1.69 -6.51
CA PHE A 214 -16.55 -0.62 -7.34
C PHE A 214 -17.32 0.41 -6.52
N ALA A 215 -18.21 -0.05 -5.64
CA ALA A 215 -19.00 0.81 -4.78
C ALA A 215 -18.20 1.14 -3.51
N PHE A 216 -17.18 1.99 -3.64
CA PHE A 216 -16.25 2.30 -2.53
C PHE A 216 -16.95 2.84 -1.27
N TRP A 217 -18.21 3.27 -1.34
CA TRP A 217 -19.01 3.72 -0.20
C TRP A 217 -19.75 2.58 0.52
N GLN A 218 -19.79 1.38 -0.05
CA GLN A 218 -20.38 0.20 0.57
C GLN A 218 -19.35 -0.60 1.35
N ARG A 219 -19.82 -1.30 2.38
CA ARG A 219 -19.01 -2.15 3.24
C ARG A 219 -19.66 -3.52 3.37
N GLU A 220 -18.90 -4.56 3.10
CA GLU A 220 -19.22 -5.89 3.60
C GLU A 220 -18.91 -5.90 5.10
N LYS A 221 -19.90 -6.30 5.89
CA LYS A 221 -19.88 -6.16 7.35
C LYS A 221 -19.61 -7.51 7.96
N LEU A 222 -18.53 -7.64 8.70
CA LEU A 222 -18.15 -8.86 9.38
C LEU A 222 -18.07 -8.58 10.88
N VAL A 223 -18.56 -9.51 11.68
CA VAL A 223 -18.39 -9.50 13.13
C VAL A 223 -17.86 -10.86 13.55
N GLY A 224 -16.85 -10.88 14.40
CA GLY A 224 -16.24 -12.12 14.85
C GLY A 224 -15.70 -12.03 16.26
N ASN A 225 -15.55 -13.19 16.89
CA ASN A 225 -14.84 -13.33 18.15
C ASN A 225 -13.51 -14.06 17.86
N PRO A 226 -12.36 -13.37 17.95
CA PRO A 226 -11.06 -13.96 17.66
C PRO A 226 -10.65 -15.04 18.66
N THR A 227 -11.16 -15.02 19.90
CA THR A 227 -10.88 -16.03 20.93
C THR A 227 -11.46 -17.40 20.55
N TYR A 228 -12.62 -17.42 19.89
CA TYR A 228 -13.30 -18.65 19.49
C TYR A 228 -13.21 -18.95 17.99
N GLY A 229 -12.52 -18.11 17.21
CA GLY A 229 -12.36 -18.27 15.77
C GLY A 229 -13.68 -18.18 14.98
N GLN A 230 -14.72 -17.56 15.55
CA GLN A 230 -16.04 -17.47 14.92
C GLN A 230 -16.18 -16.15 14.17
N TRP A 231 -16.62 -16.20 12.92
CA TRP A 231 -16.80 -15.03 12.05
C TRP A 231 -18.13 -15.12 11.31
N TYR A 232 -18.87 -14.02 11.26
CA TYR A 232 -20.20 -13.96 10.67
C TYR A 232 -20.35 -12.73 9.77
N VAL A 233 -21.10 -12.89 8.67
CA VAL A 233 -21.52 -11.78 7.83
C VAL A 233 -22.75 -11.11 8.45
N ALA A 234 -22.62 -9.84 8.83
CA ALA A 234 -23.70 -9.08 9.43
C ALA A 234 -24.72 -8.64 8.36
N THR A 235 -25.94 -9.14 8.46
CA THR A 235 -27.06 -8.80 7.56
C THR A 235 -28.00 -7.83 8.28
N PRO A 236 -28.43 -6.73 7.65
CA PRO A 236 -29.35 -5.78 8.29
C PRO A 236 -30.62 -6.46 8.83
N GLY A 237 -30.95 -6.21 10.09
CA GLY A 237 -32.17 -6.72 10.75
C GLY A 237 -32.11 -8.19 11.17
N ARG A 238 -30.94 -8.83 11.17
CA ARG A 238 -30.71 -10.18 11.71
C ARG A 238 -29.58 -10.16 12.71
N ASP A 239 -29.69 -10.96 13.77
CA ASP A 239 -28.60 -11.15 14.71
C ASP A 239 -27.52 -12.03 14.05
N PRO A 240 -26.29 -11.53 13.82
CA PRO A 240 -25.22 -12.31 13.20
C PRO A 240 -24.88 -13.60 13.97
N TRP A 241 -25.12 -13.64 15.28
CA TRP A 241 -24.81 -14.78 16.13
C TRP A 241 -25.90 -15.87 16.14
N LEU A 242 -27.13 -15.51 15.75
CA LEU A 242 -28.27 -16.44 15.69
C LEU A 242 -28.60 -16.87 14.26
N ASP A 243 -28.49 -15.96 13.30
CA ASP A 243 -28.94 -16.14 11.91
C ASP A 243 -27.80 -16.07 10.88
N GLY A 244 -26.57 -15.79 11.32
CA GLY A 244 -25.41 -15.62 10.45
C GLY A 244 -24.81 -16.94 9.98
N TYR A 245 -24.31 -16.94 8.74
CA TYR A 245 -23.46 -18.02 8.25
C TYR A 245 -22.07 -17.87 8.87
N ASN A 246 -21.61 -18.91 9.59
CA ASN A 246 -20.24 -18.96 10.06
C ASN A 246 -19.29 -19.11 8.86
N VAL A 247 -18.40 -18.13 8.69
CA VAL A 247 -17.42 -18.09 7.59
C VAL A 247 -16.13 -18.84 7.96
N ALA A 248 -16.04 -19.39 9.18
CA ALA A 248 -14.93 -20.23 9.64
C ALA A 248 -14.92 -21.60 8.95
N GLY A 249 -14.50 -21.59 7.69
CA GLY A 249 -14.12 -22.77 6.91
C GLY A 249 -12.72 -22.66 6.31
N CYS A 250 -11.90 -21.70 6.74
CA CYS A 250 -10.47 -21.71 6.48
C CYS A 250 -9.75 -21.86 7.81
N ASP A 251 -9.29 -23.08 8.10
CA ASP A 251 -8.45 -23.43 9.23
C ASP A 251 -7.28 -22.44 9.38
N LEU A 252 -7.38 -21.55 10.37
CA LEU A 252 -6.27 -20.72 10.83
C LEU A 252 -5.39 -21.45 11.87
N GLU A 253 -5.65 -22.74 12.14
CA GLU A 253 -4.82 -23.59 13.02
C GLU A 253 -3.54 -24.12 12.36
N LYS A 254 -3.19 -23.65 11.15
CA LYS A 254 -1.96 -24.08 10.44
C LYS A 254 -1.13 -22.92 9.88
N ALA A 255 -0.77 -21.95 10.73
CA ALA A 255 0.28 -20.97 10.44
C ALA A 255 1.00 -20.53 11.71
#